data_AF-A0A0F9NCT5-F1
#
_entry.id   AF-A0A0F9NCT5-F1
#
_cell.length_a   1.000
_cell.length_b   1.000
_cell.length_c   1.000
_cell.angle_alpha   90.00
_cell.angle_beta   90.00
_cell.angle_gamma   90.00
#
_symmetry.space_group_name_H-M   'P 1'
#
loop_
_entity.id
_entity.type
_entity.pdbx_description
1 polymer ?
#
loop_
_entity_poly.entity_id
_entity_poly.type
_entity_poly.pdbx_seq_one_letter_code
_entity_poly.pdbx_strand_id
1 'polypeptide(L)'
;MIKIGESWGIEMDDTCVTILQRKIVLTGENEGDEVWRPMWYYADLESAFHSLVDRDIQNQITNRFPMLIERIAELKKEIHDALEKHSKEINEYESVMHKPMIPIRKNR
;
A
#
# COMPACT_ATOMS: atom_id res chain seq x y z
N MET A 1 28.41 -3.72 15.33
CA MET A 1 27.02 -3.59 14.85
C MET A 1 26.86 -4.19 13.45
N ILE A 2 25.88 -5.08 13.28
CA ILE A 2 25.37 -5.59 12.00
C ILE A 2 24.23 -4.69 11.55
N LYS A 3 24.22 -4.19 10.31
CA LYS A 3 23.14 -3.34 9.78
C LYS A 3 22.14 -4.19 8.99
N ILE A 4 20.85 -3.94 9.20
CA ILE A 4 19.74 -4.63 8.53
C ILE A 4 18.86 -3.57 7.86
N GLY A 5 18.99 -3.47 6.54
CA GLY A 5 18.34 -2.42 5.76
C GLY A 5 18.79 -1.01 6.19
N GLU A 6 17.90 -0.03 6.06
CA GLU A 6 18.20 1.37 6.36
C GLU A 6 17.84 1.79 7.79
N SER A 7 17.00 1.01 8.47
CA SER A 7 16.35 1.43 9.72
C SER A 7 16.76 0.62 10.95
N TRP A 8 17.40 -0.55 10.78
CA TRP A 8 17.67 -1.47 11.87
C TRP A 8 19.14 -1.86 11.96
N GLY A 9 19.60 -2.08 13.19
CA GLY A 9 20.94 -2.56 13.52
C GLY A 9 20.88 -3.60 14.63
N ILE A 10 21.89 -4.47 14.69
CA ILE A 10 22.07 -5.45 15.76
C ILE A 10 23.47 -5.28 16.35
N GLU A 11 23.54 -5.18 17.67
CA GLU A 11 24.78 -5.29 18.43
C GLU A 11 24.71 -6.51 19.34
N MET A 12 25.86 -7.07 19.64
CA MET A 12 25.97 -8.24 20.52
C MET A 12 27.18 -8.04 21.41
N ASP A 13 26.98 -8.29 22.69
CA ASP A 13 28.03 -8.38 23.69
C ASP A 13 27.97 -9.77 24.36
N ASP A 14 28.76 -9.96 25.41
CA ASP A 14 28.85 -11.23 26.13
C ASP A 14 27.56 -11.58 26.92
N THR A 15 26.62 -10.65 27.02
CA THR A 15 25.40 -10.77 27.84
C THR A 15 24.11 -10.84 27.02
N CYS A 16 24.04 -10.13 25.89
CA CYS A 16 22.82 -10.08 25.08
C CYS A 16 23.06 -9.62 23.65
N VAL A 17 22.01 -9.81 22.84
CA VAL A 17 21.85 -9.24 21.51
C VAL A 17 20.88 -8.07 21.58
N THR A 18 21.33 -6.88 21.20
CA THR A 18 20.55 -5.64 21.20
C THR A 18 20.14 -5.28 19.78
N ILE A 19 18.83 -5.07 19.56
CA ILE A 19 18.31 -4.47 18.33
C ILE A 19 18.27 -2.96 18.50
N LEU A 20 18.83 -2.24 17.54
CA LEU A 20 18.82 -0.79 17.46
C LEU A 20 17.96 -0.30 16.28
N GLN A 21 17.28 0.83 16.48
CA GLN A 21 16.58 1.55 15.43
C GLN A 21 17.31 2.85 15.11
N ARG A 22 17.53 3.09 13.81
CA ARG A 22 18.00 4.40 13.32
C ARG A 22 16.90 5.43 13.50
N LYS A 23 17.20 6.52 14.18
CA LYS A 23 16.30 7.67 14.35
C LYS A 23 17.04 8.98 14.14
N ILE A 24 16.33 9.96 13.62
CA ILE A 24 16.78 11.35 13.59
C ILE A 24 16.35 11.99 14.90
N VAL A 25 17.26 12.69 15.56
CA VAL A 25 16.94 13.46 16.75
C VAL A 25 16.05 14.63 16.35
N LEU A 26 14.86 14.71 16.96
CA LEU A 26 13.86 15.70 16.58
C LEU A 26 13.98 17.02 17.36
N THR A 27 14.66 17.02 18.51
CA THR A 27 14.77 18.19 19.38
C THR A 27 16.04 18.12 20.22
N GLY A 28 16.60 19.29 20.56
CA GLY A 28 17.75 19.45 21.46
C GLY A 28 19.03 19.87 20.74
N GLU A 29 20.17 19.86 21.44
CA GLU A 29 21.46 20.32 20.90
C GLU A 29 21.95 19.50 19.68
N ASN A 30 21.50 18.25 19.56
CA ASN A 30 21.85 17.34 18.47
C ASN A 30 20.68 17.14 17.49
N GLU A 31 19.76 18.10 17.39
CA GLU A 31 18.63 18.03 16.44
C GLU A 31 19.14 17.87 15.00
N GLY A 32 18.53 16.94 14.25
CA GLY A 32 18.96 16.57 12.90
C GLY A 32 20.00 15.46 12.84
N ASP A 33 20.65 15.13 13.97
CA ASP A 33 21.65 14.07 13.99
C ASP A 33 21.01 12.68 13.93
N GLU A 34 21.70 11.77 13.26
CA GLU A 34 21.31 10.37 13.22
C GLU A 34 21.88 9.61 14.41
N VAL A 35 20.99 8.95 15.16
CA VAL A 35 21.36 8.14 16.31
C VAL A 35 20.77 6.74 16.20
N TRP A 36 21.53 5.76 16.67
CA TRP A 36 21.07 4.39 16.85
C TRP A 36 20.53 4.26 18.27
N ARG A 37 19.22 4.01 18.40
CA ARG A 37 18.59 3.83 19.72
C ARG A 37 18.33 2.36 19.99
N PRO A 38 18.74 1.82 21.13
CA PRO A 38 18.38 0.45 21.51
C PRO A 38 16.88 0.37 21.70
N MET A 39 16.28 -0.66 21.11
CA MET A 39 14.84 -0.90 21.17
C MET A 39 14.51 -2.16 21.96
N TRP A 40 15.28 -3.23 21.76
CA TRP A 40 15.01 -4.54 22.34
C TRP A 40 16.29 -5.32 22.61
N TYR A 41 16.21 -6.25 23.55
CA TYR A 41 17.31 -7.09 24.01
C TYR A 41 16.86 -8.55 23.97
N TYR A 42 17.76 -9.43 23.51
CA TYR A 42 17.51 -10.86 23.34
C TYR A 42 18.69 -11.66 23.90
N ALA A 43 18.43 -12.90 24.31
CA ALA A 43 19.47 -13.78 24.81
C ALA A 43 20.43 -14.22 23.69
N ASP A 44 19.92 -14.36 22.47
CA ASP A 44 20.67 -14.86 21.32
C ASP A 44 20.23 -14.18 20.02
N LEU A 45 21.03 -14.43 18.99
CA LEU A 45 20.88 -13.82 17.68
C LEU A 45 19.65 -14.35 16.92
N GLU A 46 19.30 -15.62 17.13
CA GLU A 46 18.14 -16.28 16.51
C GLU A 46 16.84 -15.60 16.96
N SER A 47 16.68 -15.40 18.26
CA SER A 47 15.55 -14.70 18.87
C SER A 47 15.44 -13.25 18.36
N ALA A 48 16.58 -12.56 18.24
CA ALA A 48 16.61 -11.20 17.72
C ALA A 48 16.16 -11.14 16.24
N PHE A 49 16.64 -12.05 15.40
CA PHE A 49 16.23 -12.12 14.01
C PHE A 49 14.76 -12.50 13.85
N HIS A 50 14.27 -13.47 14.61
CA HIS A 50 12.85 -13.83 14.59
C HIS A 50 11.95 -12.64 14.91
N SER A 51 12.30 -11.85 15.93
CA SER A 51 11.55 -10.63 16.27
C SER A 51 11.54 -9.59 15.14
N LEU A 52 12.64 -9.42 14.41
CA LEU A 52 12.67 -8.49 13.26
C LEU A 52 11.77 -8.96 12.13
N VAL A 53 11.81 -10.25 11.81
CA VAL A 53 10.99 -10.85 10.76
C VAL A 53 9.50 -10.75 11.12
N ASP A 54 9.14 -11.12 12.35
CA ASP A 54 7.74 -11.06 12.82
C ASP A 54 7.19 -9.63 12.75
N ARG A 55 8.01 -8.63 13.11
CA ARG A 55 7.61 -7.22 13.01
C ARG A 55 7.48 -6.74 11.57
N ASP A 56 8.38 -7.16 10.69
CA ASP A 56 8.26 -6.78 9.28
C ASP A 56 6.99 -7.39 8.66
N ILE A 57 6.72 -8.67 8.95
CA ILE A 57 5.48 -9.34 8.54
C ILE A 57 4.26 -8.63 9.12
N GLN A 58 4.24 -8.31 10.41
CA GLN A 58 3.13 -7.58 11.04
C GLN A 58 2.91 -6.20 10.43
N ASN A 59 3.98 -5.45 10.15
CA ASN A 59 3.89 -4.13 9.52
C ASN A 59 3.38 -4.24 8.09
N GLN A 60 3.86 -5.21 7.31
CA GLN A 60 3.39 -5.45 5.95
C GLN A 60 1.92 -5.84 5.92
N ILE A 61 1.49 -6.75 6.81
CA ILE A 61 0.08 -7.15 6.91
C ILE A 61 -0.77 -5.95 7.34
N THR A 62 -0.41 -5.28 8.43
CA THR A 62 -1.24 -4.20 9.01
C THR A 62 -1.39 -3.02 8.06
N ASN A 63 -0.33 -2.64 7.32
CA ASN A 63 -0.37 -1.44 6.49
C ASN A 63 -0.76 -1.74 5.04
N ARG A 64 -0.32 -2.87 4.44
CA ARG A 64 -0.55 -3.12 3.01
C ARG A 64 -1.88 -3.82 2.74
N PHE A 65 -2.39 -4.66 3.64
CA PHE A 65 -3.68 -5.34 3.39
C PHE A 65 -4.85 -4.37 3.28
N PRO A 66 -5.03 -3.41 4.21
CA PRO A 66 -6.13 -2.44 4.10
C PRO A 66 -6.05 -1.61 2.81
N MET A 67 -4.85 -1.11 2.46
CA MET A 67 -4.63 -0.38 1.22
C MET A 67 -4.98 -1.21 -0.03
N LEU A 68 -4.63 -2.50 -0.04
CA LEU A 68 -4.99 -3.40 -1.13
C LEU A 68 -6.52 -3.60 -1.23
N ILE A 69 -7.21 -3.74 -0.10
CA ILE A 69 -8.67 -3.87 -0.08
C ILE A 69 -9.35 -2.60 -0.62
N GLU A 70 -8.90 -1.43 -0.17
CA GLU A 70 -9.39 -0.13 -0.66
C GLU A 70 -9.18 -0.01 -2.17
N ARG A 71 -7.98 -0.37 -2.66
CA ARG A 71 -7.69 -0.31 -4.09
C ARG A 71 -8.54 -1.27 -4.92
N ILE A 72 -8.82 -2.46 -4.41
CA ILE A 72 -9.74 -3.41 -5.05
C ILE A 72 -11.16 -2.84 -5.10
N ALA A 73 -11.61 -2.15 -4.04
CA ALA A 73 -12.92 -1.53 -4.01
C ALA A 73 -13.04 -0.38 -5.03
N GLU A 74 -12.01 0.47 -5.14
CA GLU A 74 -11.93 1.51 -6.17
C GLU A 74 -12.01 0.94 -7.58
N LEU A 75 -11.19 -0.08 -7.88
CA LEU A 75 -11.19 -0.74 -9.19
C LEU A 75 -12.55 -1.34 -9.54
N LYS A 76 -13.24 -1.96 -8.57
CA LYS A 76 -14.59 -2.49 -8.79
C LYS A 76 -15.58 -1.39 -9.15
N LYS A 77 -15.48 -0.23 -8.50
CA LYS A 77 -16.33 0.92 -8.80
C LYS A 77 -16.06 1.47 -10.20
N GLU A 78 -14.79 1.64 -10.56
CA GLU A 78 -14.40 2.11 -11.90
C GLU A 78 -14.93 1.18 -13.01
N ILE A 79 -14.82 -0.14 -12.81
CA ILE A 79 -15.37 -1.14 -13.74
C ILE A 79 -16.90 -1.00 -13.84
N HIS A 80 -17.58 -0.84 -12.71
CA HIS A 80 -19.04 -0.70 -12.70
C HIS A 80 -19.50 0.56 -13.44
N ASP A 81 -18.86 1.70 -13.16
CA ASP A 81 -19.17 2.98 -13.81
C ASP A 81 -18.93 2.91 -15.33
N ALA A 82 -17.86 2.23 -15.75
CA ALA A 82 -17.58 2.01 -17.18
C ALA A 82 -18.65 1.12 -17.85
N LEU A 83 -19.10 0.06 -17.18
CA LEU A 83 -20.16 -0.81 -17.68
C LEU A 83 -21.50 -0.08 -17.78
N GLU A 84 -21.87 0.74 -16.79
CA GLU A 84 -23.08 1.56 -16.85
C GLU A 84 -23.03 2.55 -18.02
N LYS A 85 -21.89 3.20 -18.23
CA LYS A 85 -21.70 4.14 -19.33
C LYS A 85 -21.89 3.43 -20.68
N HIS A 86 -21.22 2.29 -20.88
CA HIS A 86 -21.33 1.52 -22.12
C HIS A 86 -22.77 1.02 -22.35
N SER A 87 -23.47 0.59 -21.29
CA SER A 87 -24.88 0.16 -21.39
C SER A 87 -25.79 1.30 -21.87
N LYS A 88 -25.59 2.52 -21.35
CA LYS A 88 -26.33 3.71 -21.79
C LYS A 88 -26.05 4.04 -23.26
N GLU A 89 -24.79 4.00 -23.68
CA GLU A 89 -24.40 4.23 -25.07
C GLU A 89 -25.06 3.22 -26.03
N ILE A 90 -25.06 1.93 -25.69
CA ILE A 90 -25.72 0.88 -26.49
C ILE A 90 -27.21 1.16 -26.65
N ASN A 91 -27.92 1.46 -25.55
CA ASN A 91 -29.35 1.77 -25.59
C ASN A 91 -29.66 3.01 -26.45
N GLU A 92 -28.79 4.01 -26.42
CA GLU A 92 -28.93 5.22 -27.22
C GLU A 92 -28.75 4.91 -28.72
N TYR A 93 -27.74 4.11 -29.09
CA TYR A 93 -27.56 3.64 -30.46
C TYR A 93 -28.77 2.83 -30.98
N GLU A 94 -29.32 1.92 -30.18
CA GLU A 94 -30.49 1.12 -30.56
C GLU A 94 -31.73 2.00 -30.83
N SER A 95 -31.91 3.05 -30.03
CA SER A 95 -33.03 4.01 -30.17
C SER A 95 -32.97 4.84 -31.46
N VAL A 96 -31.76 5.12 -31.97
CA VAL A 96 -31.56 5.87 -33.22
C VAL A 96 -31.79 4.98 -34.44
N MET A 97 -31.39 3.70 -34.35
CA MET A 97 -31.50 2.74 -35.45
C MET A 97 -32.94 2.25 -35.71
N HIS A 98 -33.84 2.37 -34.73
CA HIS A 98 -35.25 1.96 -34.85
C HIS A 98 -36.22 3.09 -35.23
N LYS A 99 -35.73 4.27 -35.67
CA LYS A 99 -36.62 5.33 -36.17
C LYS A 99 -37.27 4.91 -37.50
N PRO A 100 -38.60 4.95 -37.64
CA PRO A 100 -39.27 4.60 -38.89
C PRO A 100 -38.87 5.58 -40.00
N MET A 101 -38.54 5.04 -41.18
CA MET A 101 -38.27 5.83 -42.38
C MET A 101 -39.48 6.73 -42.70
N ILE A 102 -39.26 8.04 -42.69
CA ILE A 102 -40.26 9.02 -43.14
C ILE A 102 -40.43 8.82 -44.65
N PRO A 103 -41.64 8.50 -45.16
CA PRO A 103 -41.83 8.31 -46.59
C PRO A 103 -41.64 9.65 -47.31
N ILE A 104 -40.67 9.69 -48.22
CA ILE A 104 -40.40 10.84 -49.07
C ILE A 104 -41.64 11.09 -49.94
N ARG A 105 -42.39 12.16 -49.67
CA ARG A 105 -43.48 12.60 -50.55
C ARG A 105 -42.88 13.00 -51.89
N LYS A 106 -43.15 12.22 -52.94
CA LYS A 106 -42.89 12.64 -54.32
C LYS A 106 -43.86 13.77 -54.66
N ASN A 107 -43.34 14.99 -54.82
CA ASN A 107 -44.09 16.11 -55.35
C ASN A 107 -44.46 15.79 -56.81
N ARG A 108 -45.76 15.83 -57.11
CA ARG A 108 -46.31 15.90 -58.47
C ARG A 108 -46.88 17.29 -58.69
#